data_AF-A0A927N5N8-F1
#
_entry.id   AF-A0A927N5N8-F1
#
_cell.length_a   1.000
_cell.length_b   1.000
_cell.length_c   1.000
_cell.angle_alpha   90.00
_cell.angle_beta   90.00
_cell.angle_gamma   90.00
#
_symmetry.space_group_name_H-M   'P 1'
#
loop_
_entity.id
_entity.type
_entity.pdbx_description
1 polymer ?
#
loop_
_entity_poly.entity_id
_entity_poly.type
_entity_poly.pdbx_seq_one_letter_code
_entity_poly.pdbx_strand_id
1 'polypeptide(L)'
;MHDTGDELAWSIWPGVEILTSTTQIESVRTVREGPRYQGVLEAAEGRKTLATDVMGATILGFQIPDAYFSVLLFFHTDGQFAKWYVNFERPYRRTPIGFDTHDLLLDLVVQPDRTYRWKDEDEYEYGRELGLVDDTDHVQIEKAKDQVLALLEQRRGPFEERWTSWQRDQTWTLPTMPANVTTIPAIV
;
A
#
# COMPACT_ATOMS: atom_id res chain seq x y z
N MET A 1 13.96 -4.61 9.47
CA MET A 1 13.11 -5.26 8.46
C MET A 1 13.26 -6.74 8.64
N HIS A 2 12.21 -7.50 8.39
CA HIS A 2 12.24 -8.95 8.52
C HIS A 2 11.28 -9.58 7.53
N ASP A 3 11.56 -10.84 7.25
CA ASP A 3 10.75 -11.68 6.40
C ASP A 3 10.64 -13.03 7.13
N THR A 4 9.58 -13.17 7.91
CA THR A 4 9.24 -14.41 8.60
C THR A 4 8.09 -15.06 7.85
N GLY A 5 7.95 -16.38 7.94
CA GLY A 5 6.81 -17.07 7.33
C GLY A 5 5.43 -16.53 7.76
N ASP A 6 5.38 -15.73 8.83
CA ASP A 6 4.19 -15.16 9.42
C ASP A 6 4.02 -13.64 9.16
N GLU A 7 5.07 -12.93 8.77
CA GLU A 7 5.03 -11.48 8.56
C GLU A 7 6.20 -11.00 7.68
N LEU A 8 5.89 -10.18 6.69
CA LEU A 8 6.86 -9.42 5.92
C LEU A 8 6.84 -7.96 6.36
N ALA A 9 7.98 -7.45 6.82
CA ALA A 9 8.17 -6.05 7.18
C ALA A 9 9.24 -5.40 6.31
N TRP A 10 8.84 -4.40 5.52
CA TRP A 10 9.68 -3.67 4.57
C TRP A 10 9.61 -2.15 4.81
N SER A 11 10.53 -1.40 4.21
CA SER A 11 10.49 0.05 4.26
C SER A 11 10.96 0.67 2.95
N ILE A 12 10.37 1.82 2.63
CA ILE A 12 10.80 2.71 1.56
C ILE A 12 10.94 4.13 2.13
N TRP A 13 11.85 4.92 1.59
CA TRP A 13 12.21 6.21 2.18
C TRP A 13 12.60 7.24 1.11
N PRO A 14 12.78 8.53 1.48
CA PRO A 14 13.08 9.56 0.52
C PRO A 14 14.32 9.29 -0.33
N GLY A 15 14.19 9.49 -1.64
CA GLY A 15 15.27 9.26 -2.61
C GLY A 15 15.25 7.88 -3.26
N VAL A 16 14.43 6.93 -2.77
CA VAL A 16 14.24 5.65 -3.47
C VAL A 16 13.52 5.91 -4.79
N GLU A 17 14.09 5.42 -5.89
CA GLU A 17 13.47 5.48 -7.21
C GLU A 17 12.31 4.48 -7.28
N ILE A 18 11.16 4.93 -7.76
CA ILE A 18 9.95 4.12 -7.91
C ILE A 18 9.42 4.20 -9.33
N LEU A 19 8.65 3.18 -9.74
CA LEU A 19 7.89 3.18 -10.97
C LEU A 19 6.40 3.24 -10.61
N THR A 20 5.69 4.26 -11.09
CA THR A 20 4.27 4.46 -10.78
C THR A 20 3.50 4.94 -12.02
N SER A 21 2.17 4.96 -11.99
CA SER A 21 1.41 5.48 -13.15
C SER A 21 1.57 6.99 -13.28
N THR A 22 1.56 7.46 -14.53
CA THR A 22 1.53 8.90 -14.82
C THR A 22 0.29 9.58 -14.23
N THR A 23 -0.85 8.89 -14.22
CA THR A 23 -2.08 9.36 -13.55
C THR A 23 -1.92 9.49 -12.05
N GLN A 24 -1.17 8.60 -11.39
CA GLN A 24 -0.87 8.73 -9.96
C GLN A 24 0.03 9.94 -9.68
N ILE A 25 1.05 10.16 -10.52
CA ILE A 25 1.93 11.32 -10.42
C ILE A 25 1.12 12.62 -10.54
N GLU A 26 0.20 12.69 -11.50
CA GLU A 26 -0.68 13.84 -11.70
C GLU A 26 -1.67 14.04 -10.55
N SER A 27 -2.29 12.95 -10.07
CA SER A 27 -3.21 12.95 -8.92
C SER A 27 -2.56 13.57 -7.68
N VAL A 28 -1.39 13.06 -7.29
CA VAL A 28 -0.66 13.52 -6.10
C VAL A 28 -0.23 14.99 -6.22
N ARG A 29 0.16 15.44 -7.42
CA ARG A 29 0.69 16.79 -7.64
C ARG A 29 -0.39 17.86 -7.83
N THR A 30 -1.57 17.49 -8.31
CA THR A 30 -2.62 18.47 -8.67
C THR A 30 -3.76 18.57 -7.66
N VAL A 31 -3.90 17.60 -6.74
CA VAL A 31 -4.99 17.51 -5.74
C VAL A 31 -6.37 17.64 -6.42
N ARG A 32 -6.52 17.09 -7.63
CA ARG A 32 -7.78 17.06 -8.38
C ARG A 32 -8.39 15.67 -8.32
N GLU A 33 -9.72 15.59 -8.26
CA GLU A 33 -10.46 14.33 -8.30
C GLU A 33 -10.41 13.64 -9.68
N GLY A 34 -10.43 14.41 -10.78
CA GLY A 34 -10.48 13.86 -12.14
C GLY A 34 -9.37 12.83 -12.48
N PRO A 35 -8.09 13.10 -12.19
CA PRO A 35 -7.01 12.13 -12.43
C PRO A 35 -7.14 10.81 -11.66
N ARG A 36 -7.85 10.79 -10.52
CA ARG A 36 -8.00 9.58 -9.69
C ARG A 36 -8.94 8.57 -10.34
N TYR A 37 -10.15 9.00 -10.71
CA TYR A 37 -11.10 8.17 -11.46
C TYR A 37 -10.54 7.71 -12.82
N GLN A 38 -9.77 8.57 -13.49
CA GLN A 38 -9.07 8.20 -14.72
C GLN A 38 -8.09 7.04 -14.49
N GLY A 39 -7.34 7.04 -13.38
CA GLY A 39 -6.44 5.96 -13.01
C GLY A 39 -7.17 4.63 -12.77
N VAL A 40 -8.34 4.67 -12.11
CA VAL A 40 -9.18 3.49 -11.89
C VAL A 40 -9.68 2.91 -13.21
N LEU A 41 -10.20 3.76 -14.11
CA LEU A 41 -10.67 3.34 -15.43
C LEU A 41 -9.55 2.74 -16.28
N GLU A 42 -8.38 3.36 -16.29
CA GLU A 42 -7.20 2.85 -16.98
C GLU A 42 -6.81 1.45 -16.49
N ALA A 43 -6.78 1.26 -15.17
CA ALA A 43 -6.50 -0.05 -14.57
C ALA A 43 -7.52 -1.11 -14.97
N ALA A 44 -8.82 -0.78 -14.95
CA ALA A 44 -9.90 -1.69 -15.35
C ALA A 44 -9.79 -2.12 -16.83
N GLU A 45 -9.30 -1.23 -17.70
CA GLU A 45 -9.07 -1.52 -19.12
C GLU A 45 -7.71 -2.20 -19.39
N GLY A 46 -6.93 -2.49 -18.36
CA GLY A 46 -5.59 -3.06 -18.50
C GLY A 46 -4.59 -2.10 -19.13
N ARG A 47 -4.87 -0.79 -19.11
CA ARG A 47 -4.00 0.28 -19.63
C ARG A 47 -3.26 0.91 -18.47
N LYS A 48 -1.93 1.00 -18.55
CA LYS A 48 -1.14 1.76 -17.57
C LYS A 48 0.12 2.29 -18.23
N THR A 49 0.28 3.61 -18.22
CA THR A 49 1.55 4.25 -18.58
C THR A 49 2.35 4.47 -17.31
N LEU A 50 3.53 3.86 -17.26
CA LEU A 50 4.42 3.96 -16.11
C LEU A 50 5.49 5.03 -16.35
N ALA A 51 5.85 5.74 -15.30
CA ALA A 51 6.96 6.68 -15.28
C ALA A 51 7.73 6.58 -13.96
N THR A 52 9.01 6.90 -14.02
CA THR A 52 9.85 6.99 -12.84
C THR A 52 9.45 8.19 -12.00
N ASP A 53 9.39 7.99 -10.69
CA ASP A 53 9.30 9.07 -9.69
C ASP A 53 10.27 8.76 -8.53
N VAL A 54 10.36 9.69 -7.59
CA VAL A 54 11.19 9.53 -6.39
C VAL A 54 10.29 9.53 -5.16
N MET A 55 10.45 8.53 -4.30
CA MET A 55 9.72 8.48 -3.04
C MET A 55 10.01 9.73 -2.22
N GLY A 56 8.95 10.39 -1.75
CA GLY A 56 9.02 11.61 -0.92
C GLY A 56 8.76 11.38 0.57
N ALA A 57 8.26 10.19 0.94
CA ALA A 57 7.89 9.85 2.31
C ALA A 57 8.70 8.67 2.84
N THR A 58 8.82 8.58 4.16
CA THR A 58 9.29 7.36 4.82
C THR A 58 8.09 6.51 5.19
N ILE A 59 8.07 5.27 4.73
CA ILE A 59 7.02 4.29 5.00
C ILE A 59 7.65 3.03 5.58
N LEU A 60 7.04 2.51 6.63
CA LEU A 60 7.26 1.16 7.16
C LEU A 60 6.02 0.34 6.85
N GLY A 61 6.14 -0.72 6.05
CA GLY A 61 5.04 -1.58 5.63
C GLY A 61 5.10 -2.94 6.29
N PHE A 62 3.92 -3.46 6.64
CA PHE A 62 3.71 -4.80 7.16
C PHE A 62 2.70 -5.54 6.30
N GLN A 63 3.06 -6.74 5.88
CA GLN A 63 2.23 -7.65 5.11
C GLN A 63 2.13 -8.98 5.85
N ILE A 64 0.90 -9.46 6.06
CA ILE A 64 0.60 -10.72 6.72
C ILE A 64 0.22 -11.73 5.62
N PRO A 65 0.76 -12.97 5.62
CA PRO A 65 0.36 -13.99 4.66
C PRO A 65 -1.16 -14.16 4.60
N ASP A 66 -1.69 -14.33 3.39
CA ASP A 66 -3.11 -14.53 3.11
C ASP A 66 -4.06 -13.39 3.53
N ALA A 67 -3.55 -12.32 4.14
CA ALA A 67 -4.35 -11.15 4.51
C ALA A 67 -4.68 -10.30 3.27
N TYR A 68 -5.93 -9.82 3.21
CA TYR A 68 -6.41 -8.92 2.17
C TYR A 68 -6.14 -7.44 2.51
N PHE A 69 -5.03 -7.18 3.19
CA PHE A 69 -4.58 -5.84 3.54
C PHE A 69 -3.10 -5.83 3.89
N SER A 70 -2.48 -4.66 3.73
CA SER A 70 -1.22 -4.31 4.38
C SER A 70 -1.42 -3.13 5.33
N VAL A 71 -0.54 -2.99 6.32
CA VAL A 71 -0.53 -1.83 7.22
C VAL A 71 0.76 -1.06 7.05
N LEU A 72 0.63 0.21 6.68
CA LEU A 72 1.71 1.12 6.40
C LEU A 72 1.76 2.21 7.47
N LEU A 73 2.93 2.45 8.05
CA LEU A 73 3.18 3.58 8.94
C LEU A 73 3.89 4.66 8.15
N PHE A 74 3.33 5.86 8.14
CA PHE A 74 3.94 7.03 7.51
C PHE A 74 4.69 7.86 8.55
N PHE A 75 5.87 8.34 8.17
CA PHE A 75 6.67 9.22 9.00
C PHE A 75 6.94 10.54 8.26
N HIS A 76 6.95 11.62 9.02
CA HIS A 76 7.41 12.94 8.56
C HIS A 76 8.91 12.93 8.27
N THR A 77 9.39 13.97 7.60
CA THR A 77 10.81 14.10 7.20
C THR A 77 11.76 14.20 8.40
N ASP A 78 11.26 14.63 9.57
CA ASP A 78 11.99 14.66 10.84
C ASP A 78 11.94 13.32 11.60
N GLY A 79 11.32 12.28 11.02
CA GLY A 79 11.19 10.96 11.61
C GLY A 79 10.02 10.81 12.58
N GLN A 80 9.18 11.84 12.77
CA GLN A 80 7.99 11.71 13.61
C GLN A 80 6.92 10.85 12.93
N PHE A 81 6.31 9.95 13.70
CA PHE A 81 5.18 9.16 13.24
C PHE A 81 3.98 10.05 12.91
N ALA A 82 3.41 9.87 11.72
CA ALA A 82 2.31 10.67 11.21
C ALA A 82 0.95 9.96 11.32
N LYS A 83 0.87 8.70 10.87
CA LYS A 83 -0.38 7.92 10.79
C LYS A 83 -0.10 6.46 10.45
N TRP A 84 -1.05 5.59 10.79
CA TRP A 84 -1.19 4.31 10.10
C TRP A 84 -2.11 4.48 8.88
N TYR A 85 -1.88 3.64 7.89
CA TYR A 85 -2.65 3.55 6.67
C TYR A 85 -2.83 2.08 6.35
N VAL A 86 -4.06 1.62 6.24
CA VAL A 86 -4.37 0.26 5.85
C VAL A 86 -4.73 0.28 4.38
N ASN A 87 -3.94 -0.42 3.57
CA ASN A 87 -4.16 -0.60 2.15
C ASN A 87 -4.91 -1.92 1.97
N PHE A 88 -6.16 -1.91 1.52
CA PHE A 88 -6.83 -3.17 1.20
C PHE A 88 -6.35 -3.64 -0.17
N GLU A 89 -5.77 -4.84 -0.19
CA GLU A 89 -5.07 -5.38 -1.35
C GLU A 89 -5.19 -6.91 -1.35
N ARG A 90 -5.03 -7.57 -2.49
CA ARG A 90 -4.97 -9.04 -2.52
C ARG A 90 -3.75 -9.54 -1.73
N PRO A 91 -3.78 -10.79 -1.22
CA PRO A 91 -2.61 -11.38 -0.61
C PRO A 91 -1.39 -11.33 -1.54
N TYR A 92 -0.26 -10.91 -0.99
CA TYR A 92 0.96 -10.78 -1.77
C TYR A 92 1.44 -12.14 -2.28
N ARG A 93 2.15 -12.12 -3.41
CA ARG A 93 2.81 -13.29 -4.00
C ARG A 93 4.30 -13.04 -4.10
N ARG A 94 5.11 -14.01 -3.65
CA ARG A 94 6.56 -13.97 -3.80
C ARG A 94 6.95 -14.18 -5.26
N THR A 95 7.91 -13.40 -5.73
CA THR A 95 8.48 -13.49 -7.07
C THR A 95 10.02 -13.50 -6.99
N PRO A 96 10.73 -13.88 -8.06
CA PRO A 96 12.19 -13.82 -8.08
C PRO A 96 12.79 -12.43 -7.84
N ILE A 97 12.00 -11.37 -7.96
CA ILE A 97 12.44 -9.97 -7.80
C ILE A 97 11.77 -9.24 -6.63
N GLY A 98 10.92 -9.91 -5.85
CA GLY A 98 10.25 -9.29 -4.70
C GLY A 98 8.86 -9.86 -4.46
N PHE A 99 7.88 -8.97 -4.38
CA PHE A 99 6.50 -9.30 -4.02
C PHE A 99 5.52 -8.54 -4.89
N ASP A 100 4.54 -9.26 -5.43
CA ASP A 100 3.44 -8.68 -6.19
C ASP A 100 2.17 -8.69 -5.35
N THR A 101 1.41 -7.61 -5.39
CA THR A 101 0.07 -7.51 -4.80
C THR A 101 -0.85 -6.76 -5.76
N HIS A 102 -2.13 -6.67 -5.44
CA HIS A 102 -3.09 -5.93 -6.22
C HIS A 102 -3.95 -5.07 -5.30
N ASP A 103 -3.84 -3.76 -5.47
CA ASP A 103 -4.63 -2.77 -4.76
C ASP A 103 -6.13 -2.97 -5.03
N LEU A 104 -6.96 -2.85 -3.98
CA LEU A 104 -8.42 -3.01 -4.06
C LEU A 104 -9.16 -1.70 -3.76
N LEU A 105 -8.50 -0.56 -3.94
CA LEU A 105 -9.01 0.81 -3.92
C LEU A 105 -9.61 1.34 -2.60
N LEU A 106 -9.87 0.47 -1.63
CA LEU A 106 -10.37 0.87 -0.33
C LEU A 106 -9.22 1.05 0.65
N ASP A 107 -9.30 2.09 1.47
CA ASP A 107 -8.30 2.39 2.47
C ASP A 107 -8.88 2.76 3.84
N LEU A 108 -8.07 2.57 4.89
CA LEU A 108 -8.36 3.09 6.24
C LEU A 108 -7.20 3.97 6.71
N VAL A 109 -7.49 5.21 7.08
CA VAL A 109 -6.51 6.12 7.69
C VAL A 109 -6.73 6.16 9.18
N VAL A 110 -5.69 5.82 9.96
CA VAL A 110 -5.72 5.83 11.43
C VAL A 110 -4.74 6.87 11.96
N GLN A 111 -5.24 7.81 12.73
CA GLN A 111 -4.47 8.88 13.35
C GLN A 111 -3.66 8.39 14.56
N PRO A 112 -2.66 9.15 15.05
CA PRO A 112 -1.89 8.77 16.23
C PRO A 112 -2.74 8.54 17.50
N ASP A 113 -3.86 9.24 17.64
CA ASP A 113 -4.82 9.04 18.74
C ASP A 113 -5.74 7.82 18.53
N ARG A 114 -5.52 7.05 17.46
CA ARG A 114 -6.26 5.86 17.03
C ARG A 114 -7.68 6.11 16.55
N THR A 115 -8.08 7.38 16.38
CA THR A 115 -9.26 7.69 15.57
C THR A 115 -9.00 7.31 14.12
N TYR A 116 -10.02 6.85 13.40
CA TYR A 116 -9.86 6.40 12.03
C TYR A 116 -10.98 6.90 11.13
N ARG A 117 -10.71 6.92 9.83
CA ARG A 117 -11.68 7.19 8.77
C ARG A 117 -11.42 6.28 7.58
N TRP A 118 -12.49 5.87 6.92
CA TRP A 118 -12.41 5.27 5.60
C TRP A 118 -11.94 6.31 4.58
N LYS A 119 -11.29 5.84 3.53
CA LYS A 119 -10.77 6.64 2.43
C LYS A 119 -11.03 5.89 1.14
N ASP A 120 -11.34 6.66 0.09
CA ASP A 120 -11.57 6.18 -1.28
C ASP A 120 -12.75 5.20 -1.42
N GLU A 121 -13.77 5.36 -0.56
CA GLU A 121 -15.03 4.59 -0.67
C GLU A 121 -15.71 4.78 -2.03
N ASP A 122 -15.58 5.98 -2.60
CA ASP A 122 -16.11 6.34 -3.92
C ASP A 122 -15.32 5.70 -5.07
N GLU A 123 -13.99 5.67 -4.99
CA GLU A 123 -13.15 4.95 -5.97
C GLU A 123 -13.35 3.45 -5.87
N TYR A 124 -13.53 2.93 -4.65
CA TYR A 124 -13.89 1.53 -4.40
C TYR A 124 -15.21 1.14 -5.08
N GLU A 125 -16.28 1.91 -4.85
CA GLU A 125 -17.57 1.68 -5.50
C GLU A 125 -17.44 1.73 -7.03
N TYR A 126 -16.73 2.71 -7.57
CA TYR A 126 -16.49 2.82 -9.01
C TYR A 126 -15.68 1.64 -9.58
N GLY A 127 -14.64 1.20 -8.86
CA GLY A 127 -13.85 0.03 -9.24
C GLY A 127 -14.67 -1.27 -9.23
N ARG A 128 -15.67 -1.38 -8.35
CA ARG A 128 -16.64 -2.48 -8.38
C ARG A 128 -17.53 -2.42 -9.61
N GLU A 129 -18.04 -1.25 -9.98
CA GLU A 129 -18.85 -1.07 -11.20
C GLU A 129 -18.08 -1.47 -12.46
N LEU A 130 -16.77 -1.17 -12.49
CA LEU A 130 -15.89 -1.53 -13.59
C LEU A 130 -15.37 -2.98 -13.56
N GLY A 131 -15.67 -3.73 -12.49
CA GLY A 131 -15.22 -5.11 -12.30
C GLY A 131 -13.74 -5.27 -11.95
N LEU A 132 -13.06 -4.18 -11.56
CA LEU A 132 -11.68 -4.22 -11.05
C LEU A 132 -11.64 -4.89 -9.67
N VAL A 133 -12.67 -4.63 -8.85
CA VAL A 133 -12.94 -5.34 -7.61
C VAL A 133 -14.18 -6.21 -7.83
N ASP A 134 -13.99 -7.53 -7.89
CA ASP A 134 -15.10 -8.47 -8.06
C ASP A 134 -15.81 -8.81 -6.73
N ASP A 135 -16.91 -9.57 -6.81
CA ASP A 135 -17.67 -9.96 -5.61
C ASP A 135 -16.87 -10.88 -4.67
N THR A 136 -15.88 -11.63 -5.19
CA THR A 136 -15.01 -12.46 -4.36
C THR A 136 -14.07 -11.59 -3.54
N ASP A 137 -13.42 -10.62 -4.17
CA ASP A 137 -12.57 -9.63 -3.50
C ASP A 137 -13.39 -8.82 -2.49
N HIS A 138 -14.61 -8.39 -2.83
CA HIS A 138 -15.49 -7.68 -1.91
C HIS A 138 -15.77 -8.47 -0.62
N VAL A 139 -16.11 -9.76 -0.74
CA VAL A 139 -16.31 -10.63 0.43
C VAL A 139 -15.05 -10.75 1.30
N GLN A 140 -13.86 -10.75 0.69
CA GLN A 140 -12.61 -10.81 1.44
C GLN A 140 -12.27 -9.48 2.10
N ILE A 141 -12.58 -8.36 1.46
CA ILE A 141 -12.45 -7.03 2.04
C ILE A 141 -13.32 -6.90 3.29
N GLU A 142 -14.58 -7.33 3.26
CA GLU A 142 -15.44 -7.25 4.46
C GLU A 142 -14.85 -8.04 5.65
N LYS A 143 -14.26 -9.22 5.40
CA LYS A 143 -13.54 -9.97 6.44
C LYS A 143 -12.27 -9.27 6.89
N ALA A 144 -11.51 -8.68 5.96
CA ALA A 144 -10.31 -7.93 6.25
C ALA A 144 -10.61 -6.69 7.11
N LYS A 145 -11.75 -6.02 6.90
CA LYS A 145 -12.20 -4.88 7.73
C LYS A 145 -12.33 -5.32 9.19
N ASP A 146 -13.00 -6.44 9.44
CA ASP A 146 -13.14 -6.99 10.80
C ASP A 146 -11.77 -7.33 11.42
N GLN A 147 -10.87 -7.95 10.65
CA GLN A 147 -9.52 -8.28 11.10
C GLN A 147 -8.71 -7.03 11.46
N VAL A 148 -8.73 -6.02 10.61
CA VAL A 148 -8.02 -4.74 10.79
C VAL A 148 -8.53 -4.03 12.04
N LEU A 149 -9.85 -3.92 12.20
CA LEU A 149 -10.45 -3.26 13.35
C LEU A 149 -10.14 -4.00 14.65
N ALA A 150 -10.15 -5.34 14.64
CA ALA A 150 -9.75 -6.15 15.79
C ALA A 150 -8.27 -5.95 16.16
N LEU A 151 -7.35 -5.92 15.17
CA LEU A 151 -5.93 -5.66 15.41
C LEU A 151 -5.70 -4.25 15.95
N LEU A 152 -6.42 -3.26 15.43
CA LEU A 152 -6.37 -1.87 15.88
C LEU A 152 -6.86 -1.72 17.31
N GLU A 153 -8.01 -2.31 17.65
CA GLU A 153 -8.59 -2.29 19.00
C GLU A 153 -7.66 -2.97 20.01
N GLN A 154 -7.09 -4.12 19.65
CA GLN A 154 -6.16 -4.88 20.48
C GLN A 154 -4.75 -4.29 20.53
N ARG A 155 -4.43 -3.33 19.65
CA ARG A 155 -3.10 -2.70 19.49
C ARG A 155 -1.99 -3.71 19.21
N ARG A 156 -2.24 -4.65 18.31
CA ARG A 156 -1.33 -5.77 18.00
C ARG A 156 -0.70 -5.66 16.63
N GLY A 157 0.42 -6.37 16.46
CA GLY A 157 1.16 -6.44 15.21
C GLY A 157 1.55 -5.05 14.71
N PRO A 158 1.14 -4.65 13.49
CA PRO A 158 1.49 -3.33 12.95
C PRO A 158 0.96 -2.12 13.75
N PHE A 159 -0.05 -2.31 14.61
CA PHE A 159 -0.63 -1.25 15.45
C PHE A 159 -0.01 -1.14 16.84
N GLU A 160 1.02 -1.93 17.14
CA GLU A 160 1.78 -1.81 18.38
C GLU A 160 2.52 -0.46 18.46
N GLU A 161 2.50 0.15 19.64
CA GLU A 161 3.13 1.45 19.90
C GLU A 161 4.63 1.48 19.55
N ARG A 162 5.34 0.36 19.71
CA ARG A 162 6.79 0.27 19.45
C ARG A 162 7.18 0.67 18.02
N TRP A 163 6.26 0.51 17.06
CA TRP A 163 6.51 0.86 15.67
C TRP A 163 6.40 2.36 15.39
N THR A 164 5.71 3.14 16.22
CA THR A 164 5.61 4.61 16.05
C THR A 164 6.94 5.31 16.34
N SER A 165 7.84 4.67 17.08
CA SER A 165 9.20 5.15 17.32
C SER A 165 10.24 4.53 16.38
N TRP A 166 9.81 3.76 15.38
CA TRP A 166 10.75 3.13 14.44
C TRP A 166 11.54 4.19 13.66
N GLN A 167 12.81 3.92 13.43
CA GLN A 167 13.67 4.74 12.59
C GLN A 167 14.40 3.87 11.57
N ARG A 168 14.54 4.41 10.36
CA ARG A 168 15.41 3.84 9.35
C ARG A 168 16.85 3.87 9.84
N ASP A 169 17.56 2.77 9.63
CA ASP A 169 19.01 2.74 9.79
C ASP A 169 19.66 3.71 8.78
N GLN A 170 20.48 4.64 9.27
CA GLN A 170 21.13 5.66 8.44
C GLN A 170 22.27 5.10 7.58
N THR A 171 22.68 3.86 7.81
CA THR A 171 23.70 3.18 7.00
C THR A 171 23.14 2.53 5.73
N TRP A 172 21.81 2.43 5.58
CA TRP A 172 21.20 1.84 4.40
C TRP A 172 21.38 2.72 3.17
N THR A 173 21.96 2.14 2.12
CA THR A 173 22.12 2.79 0.82
C THR A 173 20.82 2.76 0.04
N LEU A 174 20.64 3.70 -0.90
CA LEU A 174 19.51 3.67 -1.82
C LEU A 174 19.53 2.37 -2.65
N PRO A 175 18.43 1.60 -2.70
CA PRO A 175 18.33 0.45 -3.57
C PRO A 175 18.27 0.92 -5.04
N THR A 176 18.79 0.08 -5.93
CA THR A 176 18.70 0.31 -7.39
C THR A 176 17.52 -0.48 -7.95
N MET A 177 16.72 0.16 -8.81
CA MET A 177 15.63 -0.51 -9.49
C MET A 177 16.16 -1.61 -10.42
N PRO A 178 15.67 -2.86 -10.32
CA PRO A 178 16.08 -3.93 -11.22
C PRO A 178 15.68 -3.63 -12.67
N ALA A 179 16.55 -3.96 -13.64
CA ALA A 179 16.26 -3.76 -15.06
C ALA A 179 15.03 -4.56 -15.57
N ASN A 180 14.66 -5.63 -14.85
CA ASN A 180 13.52 -6.48 -15.15
C ASN A 180 12.26 -6.16 -14.32
N VAL A 181 12.16 -4.96 -13.74
CA VAL A 181 11.02 -4.54 -12.87
C VAL A 181 9.65 -4.66 -13.54
N THR A 182 9.56 -4.58 -14.87
CA THR A 182 8.31 -4.73 -15.63
C THR A 182 8.07 -6.14 -16.17
N THR A 183 8.95 -7.09 -15.85
CA THR A 183 8.80 -8.49 -16.27
C THR A 183 7.76 -9.17 -15.40
N ILE A 184 6.63 -9.55 -15.99
CA ILE A 184 5.60 -10.34 -15.31
C ILE A 184 6.16 -11.76 -15.07
N PRO A 185 6.31 -12.21 -13.81
CA PRO A 185 6.76 -13.57 -13.53
C PRO A 185 5.75 -14.58 -14.08
N ALA A 186 6.23 -15.71 -14.61
CA ALA A 186 5.33 -16.80 -14.98
C ALA A 186 4.55 -17.28 -13.75
N ILE A 187 3.24 -17.52 -13.91
CA ILE A 187 2.42 -18.16 -12.88
C ILE A 187 2.95 -19.59 -12.72
N VAL A 188 3.40 -19.94 -11.51
CA VAL A 188 3.82 -21.30 -11.16
C VAL A 188 2.65 -22.06 -10.56
#